data_AF-A0A962UKT0-F1
#
_entry.id   AF-A0A962UKT0-F1
#
_cell.length_a   1.000
_cell.length_b   1.000
_cell.length_c   1.000
_cell.angle_alpha   90.00
_cell.angle_beta   90.00
_cell.angle_gamma   90.00
#
_symmetry.space_group_name_H-M   'P 1'
#
loop_
_entity.id
_entity.type
_entity.pdbx_description
1 polymer ?
#
loop_
_entity_poly.entity_id
_entity_poly.type
_entity_poly.pdbx_seq_one_letter_code
_entity_poly.pdbx_strand_id
1 'polypeptide(L)' 'IVFRRPEGGYHMIVEPALDPFPSGDSTADITTYNEITERWVRHAPAQYNWLHRRFKKRPSGEPPLY' A
#
# COMPACT_ATOMS: atom_id res chain seq x y z
N ILE A 1 -4.08 6.40 7.12
CA ILE A 1 -3.89 4.95 7.37
C ILE A 1 -4.56 4.60 8.68
N VAL A 2 -5.17 3.41 8.78
CA VAL A 2 -5.94 2.99 9.96
C VAL A 2 -5.50 1.61 10.43
N PHE A 3 -5.29 1.44 11.74
CA PHE A 3 -4.95 0.17 12.38
C PHE A 3 -5.89 -0.12 13.54
N ARG A 4 -6.29 -1.38 13.73
CA ARG A 4 -7.02 -1.84 14.92
C ARG A 4 -6.06 -1.97 16.10
N ARG A 5 -6.48 -1.50 17.28
CA ARG A 5 -5.66 -1.65 18.50
C ARG A 5 -5.99 -2.97 19.22
N PRO A 6 -5.03 -3.59 19.94
CA PRO A 6 -5.29 -4.84 20.68
C PRO A 6 -6.46 -4.74 21.66
N GLU A 7 -6.58 -3.62 22.36
CA GLU A 7 -7.62 -3.29 23.34
C GLU A 7 -8.99 -2.95 22.71
N GLY A 8 -9.08 -2.91 21.37
CA GLY A 8 -10.26 -2.48 20.64
C GLY A 8 -10.14 -1.05 20.10
N GLY A 9 -11.04 -0.69 19.18
CA GLY A 9 -11.00 0.60 18.48
C GLY A 9 -9.90 0.68 17.40
N TYR A 10 -9.72 1.88 16.86
CA TYR A 10 -8.83 2.15 15.73
C TYR A 10 -7.91 3.34 16.00
N HIS A 11 -6.67 3.25 15.51
CA HIS A 11 -5.75 4.36 15.38
C HIS A 11 -5.76 4.84 13.92
N MET A 12 -6.08 6.11 13.69
CA MET A 12 -5.98 6.74 12.38
C MET A 12 -4.81 7.72 12.33
N ILE A 13 -3.98 7.59 11.29
CA ILE A 13 -2.86 8.49 10.99
C ILE A 13 -3.18 9.21 9.68
N VAL A 14 -3.12 10.53 9.71
CA VAL A 14 -3.23 11.40 8.52
C VAL A 14 -1.86 11.99 8.27
N GLU A 15 -1.27 11.65 7.13
CA GLU A 15 0.02 12.18 6.70
C GLU A 15 -0.19 13.47 5.90
N PRO A 16 0.85 14.32 5.74
CA PRO A 16 0.79 15.45 4.83
C PRO A 16 0.34 15.05 3.42
N ALA A 17 -0.24 16.02 2.70
CA ALA A 17 -0.53 15.84 1.29
C ALA A 17 0.75 15.53 0.50
N LEU A 18 0.63 14.71 -0.53
CA LEU A 18 1.72 14.49 -1.48
C LEU A 18 1.91 15.76 -2.30
N ASP A 19 3.14 16.24 -2.38
CA ASP A 19 3.50 17.44 -3.13
C ASP A 19 4.84 17.22 -3.85
N PRO A 20 4.88 17.30 -5.20
CA PRO A 20 3.73 17.49 -6.09
C PRO A 20 2.87 16.22 -6.24
N PHE A 21 1.55 16.36 -6.28
CA PHE A 21 0.65 15.26 -6.65
C PHE A 21 -0.72 15.74 -7.18
N PRO A 22 -1.21 15.23 -8.33
CA PRO A 22 -0.49 14.38 -9.27
C PRO A 22 0.68 15.16 -9.92
N SER A 23 1.80 14.49 -10.14
CA SER A 23 3.02 15.10 -10.68
C SER A 23 2.98 15.31 -12.21
N GLY A 24 2.01 14.68 -12.89
CA GLY A 24 1.92 14.62 -14.35
C GLY A 24 2.65 13.41 -14.96
N ASP A 25 3.45 12.68 -14.17
CA ASP A 25 3.99 11.37 -14.52
C ASP A 25 3.27 10.28 -13.73
N SER A 26 2.44 9.50 -14.42
CA SER A 26 1.69 8.41 -13.79
C SER A 26 2.57 7.32 -13.19
N THR A 27 3.77 7.09 -13.75
CA THR A 27 4.71 6.11 -13.21
C THR A 27 5.29 6.60 -11.89
N ALA A 28 5.68 7.88 -11.81
CA ALA A 28 6.18 8.49 -10.58
C ALA A 28 5.11 8.53 -9.48
N ASP A 29 3.87 8.90 -9.84
CA ASP A 29 2.74 8.96 -8.91
C ASP A 29 2.41 7.57 -8.33
N ILE A 30 2.36 6.53 -9.17
CA ILE A 30 2.08 5.16 -8.74
C ILE A 30 3.25 4.56 -7.95
N THR A 31 4.50 4.92 -8.29
CA THR A 31 5.68 4.52 -7.53
C THR A 31 5.60 5.07 -6.10
N THR A 32 5.35 6.37 -5.95
CA THR A 32 5.18 7.04 -4.66
C THR A 32 4.07 6.38 -3.83
N TYR A 33 2.92 6.10 -4.46
CA TYR A 33 1.81 5.41 -3.79
C TYR A 33 2.18 3.99 -3.31
N ASN A 34 2.92 3.23 -4.12
CA ASN A 34 3.39 1.90 -3.75
C ASN A 34 4.38 1.96 -2.58
N GLU A 35 5.32 2.90 -2.58
CA GLU A 35 6.28 3.09 -1.48
C GLU A 35 5.58 3.41 -0.14
N ILE A 36 4.57 4.28 -0.17
CA ILE A 36 3.74 4.59 1.01
C ILE A 36 3.01 3.34 1.47
N THR A 37 2.41 2.59 0.54
CA THR A 37 1.73 1.33 0.86
C THR A 37 2.70 0.36 1.54
N GLU A 38 3.88 0.13 0.96
CA GLU A 38 4.87 -0.78 1.52
C GLU A 38 5.38 -0.35 2.91
N ARG A 39 5.61 0.96 3.12
CA ARG A 39 6.00 1.50 4.43
C ARG A 39 5.00 1.11 5.51
N TRP A 40 3.71 1.28 5.23
CA TRP A 40 2.66 0.99 6.20
C TRP A 40 2.35 -0.50 6.35
N VAL A 41 2.50 -1.29 5.28
CA VAL A 41 2.46 -2.76 5.37
C VAL A 41 3.59 -3.28 6.25
N ARG A 42 4.81 -2.75 6.11
CA ARG A 42 5.95 -3.13 6.97
C ARG A 42 5.73 -2.74 8.44
N HIS A 43 5.03 -1.63 8.70
CA HIS A 43 4.71 -1.20 10.06
C HIS A 43 3.72 -2.13 10.77
N ALA A 44 2.67 -2.61 10.08
CA ALA A 44 1.65 -3.47 10.67
C ALA A 44 1.26 -4.62 9.72
N PRO A 45 2.18 -5.57 9.44
CA PRO A 45 1.97 -6.58 8.40
C PRO A 45 0.76 -7.47 8.68
N ALA A 46 0.52 -7.83 9.95
CA ALA A 46 -0.63 -8.65 10.34
C ALA A 46 -1.99 -7.99 10.08
N GLN A 47 -2.03 -6.67 9.86
CA GLN A 47 -3.26 -5.93 9.58
C GLN A 47 -3.46 -5.59 8.10
N TYR A 48 -2.52 -5.99 7.24
CA TYR A 48 -2.70 -5.87 5.80
C TYR A 48 -3.65 -6.95 5.26
N ASN A 49 -4.44 -6.61 4.25
CA ASN A 49 -5.36 -7.55 3.61
C ASN A 49 -4.61 -8.51 2.65
N TRP A 50 -3.92 -9.51 3.21
CA TRP A 50 -3.16 -10.51 2.45
C TRP A 50 -4.00 -11.42 1.54
N LEU A 51 -5.32 -11.47 1.75
CA LEU A 51 -6.23 -12.20 0.87
C LEU A 51 -6.36 -11.53 -0.51
N HIS A 52 -6.02 -10.23 -0.61
CA HIS A 52 -5.99 -9.55 -1.88
C HIS A 52 -4.84 -10.06 -2.76
N ARG A 53 -5.20 -10.63 -3.92
CA ARG A 53 -4.25 -11.11 -4.95
C ARG A 53 -3.62 -9.94 -5.72
N ARG A 54 -2.89 -9.07 -5.01
CA ARG A 54 -2.32 -7.82 -5.55
C ARG A 54 -1.40 -8.06 -6.74
N PHE A 55 -0.62 -9.13 -6.71
CA PHE A 55 0.34 -9.48 -7.75
C PHE A 55 -0.25 -10.37 -8.84
N LYS A 56 -1.56 -10.23 -9.12
CA LYS A 56 -2.24 -11.08 -10.10
C LYS A 56 -1.82 -10.86 -11.53
N LYS A 57 -1.64 -9.60 -11.89
CA LYS A 57 -1.09 -9.25 -13.18
C LYS A 57 0.43 -9.39 -13.10
N ARG A 58 0.98 -10.22 -13.99
CA ARG A 58 2.42 -10.50 -14.07
C ARG A 58 2.93 -10.11 -15.46
N PRO A 59 4.22 -9.78 -15.61
CA PRO A 59 4.86 -9.67 -16.92
C PRO A 59 4.71 -10.98 -17.73
N SER A 60 4.80 -10.86 -19.05
CA SER A 60 4.69 -12.01 -19.95
C SER A 60 5.80 -13.03 -19.66
N GLY A 61 5.43 -14.30 -19.51
CA GLY A 61 6.36 -15.40 -19.24
C GLY A 61 6.63 -15.69 -17.76
N GLU A 62 6.16 -14.87 -16.82
CA GLU A 62 6.33 -15.14 -15.39
C GLU A 62 5.24 -16.09 -14.85
N PRO A 63 5.59 -17.07 -13.98
CA PRO A 63 4.61 -17.96 -13.38
C PRO A 63 3.64 -17.20 -12.45
N PRO A 64 2.42 -17.71 -12.27
CA PRO A 64 1.47 -17.17 -11.30
C PRO A 64 1.98 -17.35 -9.87
N LEU A 65 1.64 -16.41 -8.98
CA LEU A 65 2.04 -16.43 -7.57
C LEU A 65 0.97 -17.01 -6.62
N TYR A 66 -0.26 -17.19 -7.11
CA TYR A 66 -1.42 -17.71 -6.37
C TYR A 66 -2.38 -18.41 -7.35
#